data_AF-A0A061PBK3-F1
#
_entry.id   AF-A0A061PBK3-F1
#
_cell.length_a   1.000
_cell.length_b   1.000
_cell.length_c   1.000
_cell.angle_alpha   90.00
_cell.angle_beta   90.00
_cell.angle_gamma   90.00
#
_symmetry.space_group_name_H-M   'P 1'
#
loop_
_entity.id
_entity.type
_entity.pdbx_description
1 polymer ?
#
loop_
_entity_poly.entity_id
_entity_poly.type
_entity_poly.pdbx_seq_one_letter_code
_entity_poly.pdbx_strand_id
1 'polypeptide(L)' 'MDGITFDSKREARYYQDLMLRKRAGDIQDFVLQPEYLLQDGFSKNGVTHRAIKYKADFKVYHIDGR' A
#
# COMPACT_ATOMS: atom_id res chain seq x y z
N MET A 1 10.31 -14.08 11.43
CA MET A 1 9.98 -12.63 11.41
C MET A 1 10.01 -12.22 9.96
N ASP A 2 8.91 -11.69 9.43
CA ASP A 2 8.57 -11.66 7.99
C ASP A 2 9.49 -10.84 7.07
N GLY A 3 10.67 -10.38 7.54
CA GLY A 3 11.64 -9.64 6.73
C GLY A 3 11.20 -8.24 6.30
N ILE A 4 10.07 -7.75 6.82
CA ILE A 4 9.48 -6.47 6.43
C ILE A 4 10.19 -5.33 7.17
N THR A 5 10.70 -4.36 6.42
CA THR A 5 11.21 -3.09 6.94
C THR A 5 10.08 -2.06 6.92
N PHE A 6 9.77 -1.49 8.08
CA PHE A 6 8.77 -0.43 8.23
C PHE A 6 9.49 0.92 8.41
N ASP A 7 8.94 1.97 7.81
CA ASP A 7 9.49 3.32 7.89
C ASP A 7 9.18 3.97 9.25
N SER A 8 8.20 3.43 9.98
CA SER A 8 7.89 3.86 11.34
C SER A 8 7.40 2.76 12.29
N LYS A 9 7.57 3.01 13.60
CA LYS A 9 6.98 2.16 14.67
C LYS A 9 5.45 2.09 14.59
N ARG A 10 4.82 3.12 14.02
CA ARG A 10 3.35 3.19 13.88
C ARG A 10 2.88 2.23 12.80
N GLU A 11 3.55 2.19 11.64
CA GLU A 11 3.27 1.20 10.60
C GLU A 11 3.47 -0.23 11.10
N ALA A 12 4.55 -0.51 11.83
CA ALA A 12 4.79 -1.85 12.38
C ALA A 12 3.66 -2.30 13.32
N ARG A 13 3.15 -1.40 14.17
CA ARG A 13 1.99 -1.69 15.03
C ARG A 13 0.72 -1.92 14.22
N TYR A 14 0.48 -1.10 13.21
CA TYR A 14 -0.70 -1.25 12.36
C TYR A 14 -0.66 -2.55 11.54
N TYR A 15 0.51 -2.97 11.06
CA TYR A 15 0.71 -4.28 10.44
C TYR A 15 0.31 -5.43 11.37
N GLN A 16 0.72 -5.37 12.64
CA GLN A 16 0.34 -6.36 13.65
C GLN A 16 -1.17 -6.40 13.89
N ASP A 17 -1.82 -5.23 13.94
CA ASP A 17 -3.28 -5.12 14.04
C ASP A 17 -3.99 -5.74 12.84
N LEU A 18 -3.54 -5.44 11.62
CA LEU A 18 -4.08 -6.02 10.39
C LEU A 18 -3.91 -7.55 10.36
N MET A 19 -2.76 -8.07 10.81
CA MET A 19 -2.54 -9.51 10.95
C MET A 19 -3.54 -10.15 11.91
N LEU A 20 -3.82 -9.50 13.04
CA LEU A 20 -4.80 -9.98 14.01
C LEU A 20 -6.22 -9.96 13.43
N ARG A 21 -6.61 -8.85 12.80
CA ARG A 21 -7.93 -8.68 12.17
C ARG A 21 -8.16 -9.66 11.02
N LYS A 22 -7.12 -9.96 10.22
CA LYS A 22 -7.18 -11.01 9.19
C LYS A 22 -7.43 -12.38 9.81
N ARG A 23 -6.74 -12.72 10.90
CA ARG A 23 -6.93 -13.98 11.63
C ARG A 23 -8.30 -14.09 12.30
N ALA A 24 -8.81 -12.97 12.80
CA ALA A 24 -10.15 -12.88 13.40
C ALA A 24 -11.28 -12.97 12.36
N GLY A 25 -10.96 -12.78 11.07
CA GLY A 25 -11.95 -12.71 10.01
C GLY A 25 -12.72 -11.39 10.00
N ASP A 26 -12.09 -10.29 10.43
CA ASP A 26 -12.65 -8.93 10.35
C ASP A 26 -12.33 -8.25 9.00
N ILE A 27 -11.26 -8.70 8.34
CA ILE A 27 -10.84 -8.25 7.01
C ILE A 27 -10.51 -9.48 6.15
N GLN A 28 -10.68 -9.34 4.83
CA GLN A 28 -10.37 -10.41 3.89
C GLN A 28 -8.86 -10.55 3.70
N ASP A 29 -8.18 -9.44 3.41
CA ASP A 29 -6.73 -9.41 3.25
C ASP A 29 -6.18 -7.98 3.32
N PHE A 30 -4.86 -7.82 3.20
CA PHE A 30 -4.23 -6.53 2.96
C PHE A 30 -2.90 -6.67 2.20
N VAL A 31 -2.45 -5.58 1.59
CA VAL A 31 -1.18 -5.46 0.85
C VAL A 31 -0.35 -4.35 1.47
N LEU A 32 0.95 -4.60 1.59
CA LEU A 32 1.94 -3.64 2.07
C LEU A 32 2.49 -2.81 0.93
N GLN A 33 2.64 -1.51 1.18
CA GLN A 33 3.36 -0.60 0.31
C GLN A 33 2.93 -0.61 -1.18
N PRO A 34 1.63 -0.73 -1.52
CA PRO A 34 1.21 -0.77 -2.91
C PRO A 34 1.48 0.55 -3.62
N GLU A 35 1.94 0.44 -4.87
CA GLU A 35 2.18 1.57 -5.76
C GLU A 35 1.06 1.70 -6.79
N TYR A 36 0.61 2.94 -7.01
CA TYR A 36 -0.41 3.30 -7.98
C TYR A 36 0.15 4.33 -8.93
N LEU A 37 0.00 4.07 -10.22
CA LEU A 37 0.32 5.05 -11.25
C LEU A 37 -0.81 6.10 -11.29
N LEU A 38 -0.50 7.34 -10.96
CA LEU A 38 -1.45 8.45 -11.06
C LEU A 38 -1.41 9.08 -12.45
N GLN A 39 -0.21 9.14 -13.03
CA GLN A 39 0.01 9.69 -14.36
C GLN A 39 1.20 8.98 -15.02
N ASP A 40 0.99 8.49 -16.23
CA ASP A 40 2.06 7.96 -17.06
C ASP A 40 3.16 9.01 -17.33
N GLY A 41 4.38 8.51 -17.52
CA GLY A 41 5.43 9.33 -18.08
C GLY A 41 5.09 9.67 -19.54
N PHE A 42 5.31 10.90 -19.94
CA PHE A 42 4.99 11.35 -21.29
C PHE A 42 6.01 12.37 -21.78
N SER A 43 6.16 12.48 -23.09
CA SER A 43 6.99 13.50 -23.71
C SER A 43 6.11 14.60 -24.31
N LYS A 44 6.46 15.86 -24.05
CA LYS A 44 5.77 17.03 -24.59
C LYS A 44 6.79 18.08 -25.01
N ASN A 45 6.69 18.55 -26.26
CA ASN A 45 7.57 19.57 -26.83
C ASN A 45 9.06 19.25 -26.69
N GLY A 46 9.45 17.99 -26.93
CA GLY A 46 10.83 17.52 -26.80
C GLY A 46 11.32 17.32 -25.36
N VAL A 47 10.50 17.59 -24.35
CA VAL A 47 10.82 17.38 -22.93
C VAL A 47 10.12 16.11 -22.43
N THR A 48 10.85 15.27 -21.68
CA THR A 48 10.27 14.06 -21.07
C THR A 48 9.89 14.33 -19.62
N HIS A 49 8.62 14.10 -19.30
CA HIS A 49 8.05 14.17 -17.97
C HIS A 49 7.98 12.76 -17.36
N ARG A 50 8.49 12.59 -16.14
CA ARG A 50 8.46 11.31 -15.43
C ARG A 50 7.04 10.97 -14.97
N ALA A 51 6.77 9.67 -14.86
CA ALA A 51 5.53 9.17 -14.27
C ALA A 51 5.37 9.64 -12.83
N ILE A 52 4.13 9.93 -12.44
CA ILE A 52 3.77 10.24 -11.06
C ILE A 52 3.16 8.98 -10.45
N LYS A 53 3.78 8.50 -9.37
CA LYS A 53 3.32 7.33 -8.62
C LYS A 53 2.95 7.74 -7.21
N TYR A 54 1.87 7.17 -6.70
CA TYR A 54 1.47 7.22 -5.31
C TYR A 54 1.78 5.89 -4.64
N LYS A 55 2.53 5.91 -3.54
CA LYS A 55 2.82 4.72 -2.73
C LYS A 55 2.08 4.86 -1.41
N ALA A 56 1.11 3.98 -1.16
CA ALA A 56 0.40 3.92 0.12
C ALA A 56 1.12 2.99 1.08
N ASP A 57 0.98 3.16 2.40
CA ASP A 57 1.60 2.24 3.37
C ASP A 57 0.89 0.88 3.40
N PHE A 58 -0.44 0.89 3.29
CA PHE A 58 -1.30 -0.30 3.34
C PHE A 58 -2.48 -0.16 2.39
N LYS A 59 -2.93 -1.28 1.81
CA LYS A 59 -4.24 -1.43 1.17
C LYS A 59 -4.97 -2.56 1.85
N VAL A 60 -6.16 -2.31 2.40
CA VAL A 60 -6.95 -3.30 3.14
C VAL A 60 -8.14 -3.73 2.27
N TYR A 61 -8.43 -5.02 2.24
CA TYR A 61 -9.62 -5.59 1.61
C TYR A 61 -10.60 -5.98 2.70
N HIS A 62 -11.72 -5.25 2.78
CA HIS A 62 -12.76 -5.51 3.75
C HIS A 62 -13.75 -6.57 3.25
N ILE A 63 -14.39 -7.26 4.18
CA ILE A 63 -15.33 -8.36 3.88
C ILE A 63 -16.64 -7.84 3.29
N ASP A 64 -17.03 -6.61 3.65
CA ASP A 64 -18.19 -5.90 3.11
C ASP A 64 -17.92 -5.22 1.76
N GLY A 65 -16.72 -5.40 1.19
CA GLY A 65 -16.34 -4.84 -0.10
C GLY A 65 -16.09 -3.32 -0.09
N ARG A 66 -15.95 -2.70 1.09
CA ARG A 66 -15.52 -1.31 1.24
C ARG A 66 -14.01 -1.12 1.17
#